data_AF-A0A1A8DKB8-F1
#
_entry.id   AF-A0A1A8DKB8-F1
#
_cell.length_a   1.000
_cell.length_b   1.000
_cell.length_c   1.000
_cell.angle_alpha   90.00
_cell.angle_beta   90.00
_cell.angle_gamma   90.00
#
_symmetry.space_group_name_H-M   'P 1'
#
loop_
_entity.id
_entity.type
_entity.pdbx_description
1 polymer ?
#
loop_
_entity_poly.entity_id
_entity_poly.type
_entity_poly.pdbx_seq_one_letter_code
_entity_poly.pdbx_strand_id
1 'polypeptide(L)'
;YWEGGIRAVGFVHSPLLLNKGTKCRSLVHVTDWFPTLVSLGEGTLDEDLNLDGYDVWESISEGYPSPRQDILHNIDPIYIKAKNGSWKAGYGLWNTAIQAALRVGHWKLLTGVPGYSDWVPPQTFSSQRLTNRYHNERIRWDR
;
A
#
# COMPACT_ATOMS: atom_id res chain seq x y z
N TYR A 1 -3.10 8.67 4.27
CA TYR A 1 -2.84 7.31 3.77
C TYR A 1 -2.13 6.48 4.83
N TRP A 2 -2.86 6.02 5.85
CA TRP A 2 -2.32 5.07 6.83
C TRP A 2 -2.22 3.66 6.24
N GLU A 3 -1.29 2.84 6.73
CA GLU A 3 -1.10 1.46 6.24
C GLU A 3 -2.41 0.66 6.24
N GLY A 4 -3.24 0.81 7.28
CA GLY A 4 -4.53 0.13 7.37
C GLY A 4 -5.53 0.45 6.25
N GLY A 5 -5.34 1.54 5.51
CA GLY A 5 -6.19 1.90 4.36
C GLY A 5 -5.59 1.60 2.99
N ILE A 6 -4.30 1.24 2.91
CA ILE A 6 -3.61 1.08 1.61
C ILE A 6 -2.80 -0.21 1.47
N ARG A 7 -2.31 -0.79 2.58
CA ARG A 7 -1.56 -2.03 2.56
C ARG A 7 -2.55 -3.19 2.63
N ALA A 8 -2.96 -3.66 1.46
CA ALA A 8 -3.94 -4.73 1.33
C ALA A 8 -3.34 -6.13 1.59
N VAL A 9 -4.23 -7.07 1.89
CA VAL A 9 -3.93 -8.50 1.85
C VAL A 9 -3.91 -8.96 0.40
N GLY A 10 -2.90 -9.72 0.02
CA GLY A 10 -2.79 -10.30 -1.32
C GLY A 10 -1.96 -11.57 -1.30
N PHE A 11 -2.29 -12.50 -2.20
CA PHE A 11 -1.53 -13.72 -2.44
C PHE A 11 -1.68 -14.13 -3.91
N VAL A 12 -0.70 -14.87 -4.41
CA VAL A 12 -0.75 -15.52 -5.73
C VAL A 12 -0.72 -17.02 -5.52
N HIS A 13 -1.58 -17.73 -6.24
CA HIS A 13 -1.59 -19.18 -6.28
C HIS A 13 -1.52 -19.63 -7.73
N SER A 14 -0.44 -20.32 -8.10
CA SER A 14 -0.28 -20.88 -9.44
C SER A 14 0.65 -22.10 -9.40
N PRO A 15 0.41 -23.13 -10.23
CA PRO A 15 1.39 -24.20 -10.41
C PRO A 15 2.72 -23.68 -10.98
N LEU A 16 2.69 -22.55 -11.69
CA LEU A 16 3.85 -21.90 -12.33
C LEU A 16 4.80 -21.19 -11.36
N LEU A 17 4.39 -20.98 -10.10
CA LEU A 17 5.28 -20.41 -9.10
C LEU A 17 6.46 -21.35 -8.85
N LEU A 18 7.68 -20.85 -9.01
CA LEU A 18 8.89 -21.60 -8.68
C LEU A 18 8.97 -21.83 -7.16
N ASN A 19 8.82 -20.77 -6.37
CA ASN A 19 8.92 -20.79 -4.91
C ASN A 19 7.54 -20.69 -4.23
N LYS A 20 6.92 -21.85 -3.97
CA LYS A 20 5.61 -21.97 -3.31
C LYS A 20 5.71 -21.89 -1.79
N GLY A 21 4.63 -21.45 -1.13
CA GLY A 21 4.56 -21.39 0.34
C GLY A 21 5.48 -20.35 0.98
N THR A 22 5.97 -19.39 0.20
CA THR A 22 6.86 -18.33 0.65
C THR A 22 6.10 -17.02 0.88
N LYS A 23 6.76 -16.05 1.52
CA LYS A 23 6.25 -14.69 1.70
C LYS A 23 7.10 -13.73 0.88
N CYS A 24 6.52 -13.16 -0.17
CA CYS A 24 7.12 -12.04 -0.88
C CYS A 24 7.13 -10.79 0.02
N ARG A 25 8.30 -10.19 0.21
CA ARG A 25 8.51 -8.95 0.99
C ARG A 25 8.85 -7.74 0.12
N SER A 26 8.95 -7.93 -1.19
CA SER A 26 9.24 -6.89 -2.16
C SER A 26 8.06 -5.91 -2.29
N LEU A 27 8.34 -4.70 -2.79
CA LEU A 27 7.28 -3.73 -3.09
C LEU A 27 6.50 -4.19 -4.34
N VAL A 28 5.19 -4.24 -4.20
CA VAL A 28 4.22 -4.53 -5.26
C VAL A 28 3.04 -3.56 -5.10
N HIS A 29 2.55 -3.04 -6.22
CA HIS A 29 1.42 -2.12 -6.31
C HIS A 29 0.36 -2.66 -7.27
N VAL A 30 -0.89 -2.19 -7.16
CA VAL A 30 -1.98 -2.67 -8.01
C VAL A 30 -1.73 -2.40 -9.50
N THR A 31 -0.97 -1.36 -9.84
CA THR A 31 -0.59 -1.02 -11.22
C THR A 31 0.35 -2.04 -11.85
N ASP A 32 1.07 -2.85 -11.05
CA ASP A 32 2.01 -3.86 -11.54
C ASP A 32 1.28 -5.05 -12.19
N TRP A 33 0.01 -5.28 -11.86
CA TRP A 33 -0.71 -6.45 -12.36
C TRP A 33 -0.92 -6.41 -13.87
N PHE A 34 -1.17 -5.24 -14.46
CA PHE A 34 -1.37 -5.14 -15.90
C PHE A 34 -0.14 -5.61 -16.69
N PRO A 35 1.06 -5.03 -16.53
CA PRO A 35 2.24 -5.50 -17.26
C PRO A 35 2.65 -6.93 -16.88
N THR A 36 2.52 -7.32 -15.61
CA THR A 36 2.81 -8.70 -15.15
C THR A 36 1.94 -9.74 -15.87
N LEU A 37 0.63 -9.49 -15.98
CA LEU A 37 -0.30 -10.43 -16.61
C LEU A 37 -0.15 -10.48 -18.13
N VAL A 38 0.17 -9.36 -18.78
CA VAL A 38 0.47 -9.33 -20.22
C VAL A 38 1.71 -10.16 -20.52
N SER A 39 2.79 -9.96 -19.76
CA SER A 39 4.04 -10.74 -19.87
C SER A 39 3.80 -12.25 -19.69
N LEU A 40 3.05 -12.63 -18.65
CA LEU A 40 2.65 -14.03 -18.42
C LEU A 40 1.79 -14.64 -19.53
N GLY A 41 1.02 -13.82 -20.23
CA GLY A 41 0.21 -14.22 -21.38
C GLY A 41 0.98 -14.24 -22.70
N GLU A 42 2.31 -14.10 -22.66
CA GLU A 42 3.18 -13.97 -23.84
C GLU A 42 2.79 -12.79 -24.75
N GLY A 43 2.14 -11.77 -24.18
CA GLY A 43 1.76 -10.55 -24.87
C GLY A 43 2.91 -9.54 -24.93
N THR A 44 2.77 -8.57 -25.82
CA THR A 44 3.71 -7.46 -25.98
C THR A 44 3.09 -6.15 -25.52
N LEU A 45 3.83 -5.36 -24.74
CA LEU A 45 3.46 -3.99 -24.40
C LEU A 45 4.17 -3.04 -25.35
N ASP A 46 3.46 -2.01 -25.80
CA ASP A 46 4.06 -0.93 -26.57
C ASP A 46 4.88 -0.01 -25.64
N GLU A 47 6.06 0.43 -26.09
CA GLU A 47 6.97 1.26 -25.31
C GLU A 47 6.34 2.64 -24.99
N ASP A 48 5.43 3.11 -25.84
CA ASP A 48 4.79 4.43 -25.72
C ASP A 48 3.70 4.52 -24.63
N LEU A 49 3.33 3.40 -23.99
CA LEU A 49 2.24 3.37 -23.00
C LEU A 49 2.55 4.10 -21.69
N ASN A 50 3.82 4.42 -21.42
CA ASN A 50 4.26 5.15 -20.22
C ASN A 50 3.59 4.64 -18.92
N LEU A 51 3.68 3.32 -18.69
CA LEU A 51 3.01 2.67 -17.57
C LEU A 51 3.67 3.01 -16.22
N ASP A 52 2.86 3.24 -15.19
CA ASP A 52 3.32 3.37 -13.80
C ASP A 52 3.64 2.02 -13.13
N GLY A 53 3.29 0.91 -13.79
CA GLY A 53 3.44 -0.47 -13.31
C GLY A 53 4.66 -1.17 -13.90
N TYR A 54 5.17 -2.17 -13.18
CA TYR A 54 6.26 -3.04 -13.63
C TYR A 54 5.80 -4.50 -13.71
N ASP A 55 6.42 -5.30 -14.56
CA ASP A 55 6.35 -6.75 -14.42
C ASP A 55 7.10 -7.18 -13.15
N VAL A 56 6.38 -7.77 -12.21
CA VAL A 56 6.92 -8.22 -10.92
C VAL A 56 6.88 -9.74 -10.76
N TRP A 57 6.66 -10.48 -11.86
CA TRP A 57 6.49 -11.93 -11.79
C TRP A 57 7.71 -12.64 -11.18
N GLU A 58 8.92 -12.28 -11.59
CA GLU A 58 10.17 -12.86 -11.06
C GLU A 58 10.30 -12.63 -9.54
N SER A 59 9.90 -11.46 -9.05
CA SER A 59 9.90 -11.17 -7.61
C SER A 59 8.86 -11.98 -6.84
N ILE A 60 7.71 -12.27 -7.45
CA ILE A 60 6.65 -13.08 -6.85
C ILE A 60 6.99 -14.58 -6.91
N SER A 61 7.45 -15.06 -8.06
CA SER A 61 7.66 -16.48 -8.37
C SER A 61 8.98 -17.01 -7.84
N GLU A 62 10.05 -16.22 -7.95
CA GLU A 62 11.42 -16.67 -7.67
C GLU A 62 12.04 -15.95 -6.46
N GLY A 63 11.47 -14.80 -6.06
CA GLY A 63 11.97 -14.04 -4.92
C GLY A 63 13.13 -13.10 -5.27
N TYR A 64 13.31 -12.78 -6.55
CA TYR A 64 14.24 -11.73 -6.97
C TYR A 64 13.82 -10.35 -6.43
N PRO A 65 14.77 -9.40 -6.32
CA PRO A 65 14.44 -8.01 -5.99
C PRO A 65 13.36 -7.45 -6.93
N SER A 66 12.41 -6.68 -6.39
CA SER A 66 11.41 -6.02 -7.24
C SER A 66 12.02 -4.88 -8.04
N PRO A 67 11.64 -4.73 -9.33
CA PRO A 67 12.00 -3.54 -10.10
C PRO A 67 11.43 -2.27 -9.46
N ARG A 68 10.32 -2.39 -8.73
CA ARG A 68 9.68 -1.28 -8.02
C ARG A 68 10.46 -0.89 -6.77
N GLN A 69 10.96 0.34 -6.76
CA GLN A 69 11.66 0.94 -5.60
C GLN A 69 10.79 1.94 -4.83
N ASP A 70 9.75 2.46 -5.47
CA ASP A 70 8.87 3.48 -4.90
C ASP A 70 7.40 3.29 -5.32
N ILE A 71 6.52 3.91 -4.52
CA ILE A 71 5.08 3.98 -4.77
C ILE A 71 4.61 5.39 -4.43
N LEU A 72 4.18 6.13 -5.44
CA LEU A 72 3.32 7.30 -5.22
C LEU A 72 1.90 6.80 -4.96
N HIS A 73 1.42 6.95 -3.73
CA HIS A 73 0.06 6.49 -3.40
C HIS A 73 -1.00 7.41 -3.97
N ASN A 74 -0.86 8.72 -3.74
CA ASN A 74 -1.70 9.75 -4.33
C ASN A 74 -1.16 11.16 -4.02
N ILE A 75 -1.58 12.14 -4.82
CA ILE A 75 -1.48 13.57 -4.54
C ILE A 75 -2.88 14.17 -4.70
N ASP A 76 -3.44 14.68 -3.61
CA ASP A 76 -4.76 15.31 -3.61
C ASP A 76 -4.65 16.79 -3.19
N PRO A 77 -4.64 17.73 -4.16
CA PRO A 77 -4.57 19.16 -3.88
C PRO A 77 -5.94 19.77 -3.54
N ILE A 78 -7.05 19.05 -3.77
CA ILE A 78 -8.42 19.53 -3.55
C ILE A 78 -8.95 19.14 -2.16
N TYR A 79 -8.34 18.15 -1.51
CA TYR A 79 -8.66 17.78 -0.13
C TYR A 79 -8.40 18.92 0.86
N ILE A 80 -8.95 18.79 2.08
CA ILE A 80 -8.75 19.73 3.18
C ILE A 80 -7.26 19.87 3.45
N LYS A 81 -6.74 21.08 3.20
CA LYS A 81 -5.34 21.43 3.45
C LYS A 81 -5.03 21.37 4.94
N ALA A 82 -3.87 20.85 5.29
CA ALA A 82 -3.42 20.88 6.68
C ALA A 82 -3.15 22.33 7.12
N LYS A 83 -3.69 22.70 8.29
CA LYS A 83 -3.56 24.06 8.84
C LYS A 83 -2.11 24.53 8.99
N ASN A 84 -1.20 23.62 9.30
CA ASN A 84 0.21 23.93 9.61
C ASN A 84 1.18 23.58 8.47
N GLY A 85 0.67 23.15 7.31
CA GLY A 85 1.52 22.87 6.15
C GLY A 85 1.87 24.14 5.38
N SER A 86 3.03 24.16 4.72
CA SER A 86 3.46 25.31 3.92
C SER A 86 4.53 24.94 2.89
N TRP A 87 4.74 25.82 1.91
CA TRP A 87 5.87 25.74 0.99
C TRP A 87 7.22 25.85 1.69
N LYS A 88 7.34 26.70 2.72
CA LYS A 88 8.57 26.87 3.50
C LYS A 88 8.96 25.57 4.20
N ALA A 89 7.99 24.85 4.76
CA ALA A 89 8.22 23.56 5.41
C ALA A 89 8.65 22.46 4.42
N GLY A 90 8.27 22.57 3.14
CA GLY A 90 8.78 21.70 2.07
C GLY A 90 9.96 22.30 1.31
N TYR A 91 10.74 23.19 1.93
CA TYR A 91 11.96 23.78 1.37
C TYR A 91 11.76 24.47 0.01
N GLY A 92 10.57 25.00 -0.26
CA GLY A 92 10.21 25.62 -1.54
C GLY A 92 9.90 24.65 -2.67
N LEU A 93 10.08 23.34 -2.46
CA LEU A 93 9.85 22.30 -3.47
C LEU A 93 8.43 21.72 -3.40
N TRP A 94 7.86 21.66 -2.19
CA TRP A 94 6.57 21.04 -1.95
C TRP A 94 5.74 21.84 -0.94
N ASN A 95 4.43 21.93 -1.18
CA ASN A 95 3.50 22.43 -0.18
C ASN A 95 3.07 21.30 0.75
N THR A 96 3.65 21.23 1.96
CA THR A 96 3.33 20.18 2.93
C THR A 96 1.89 20.21 3.46
N ALA A 97 1.08 21.21 3.08
CA ALA A 97 -0.35 21.24 3.37
C ALA A 97 -1.18 20.32 2.45
N ILE A 98 -0.64 19.93 1.29
CA ILE A 98 -1.31 19.05 0.32
C ILE A 98 -1.30 17.62 0.84
N GLN A 99 -2.46 16.96 0.75
CA GLN A 99 -2.58 15.56 1.14
C GLN A 99 -1.84 14.70 0.11
N ALA A 100 -0.79 14.01 0.55
CA ALA A 100 -0.06 13.10 -0.32
C ALA A 100 0.61 11.99 0.48
N ALA A 101 0.96 10.91 -0.22
CA ALA A 101 1.82 9.88 0.35
C ALA A 101 2.73 9.26 -0.71
N LEU A 102 3.99 9.09 -0.33
CA LEU A 102 5.05 8.49 -1.14
C LEU A 102 5.78 7.45 -0.31
N ARG A 103 6.01 6.27 -0.87
CA ARG A 103 6.87 5.22 -0.32
C ARG A 103 8.14 5.15 -1.15
N VAL A 104 9.31 5.16 -0.51
CA VAL A 104 10.60 4.91 -1.16
C VAL A 104 11.37 3.91 -0.31
N GLY A 105 11.52 2.68 -0.82
CA GLY A 105 12.12 1.57 -0.09
C GLY A 105 11.49 1.35 1.29
N HIS A 106 12.26 1.65 2.34
CA HIS A 106 11.87 1.44 3.74
C HIS A 106 11.11 2.63 4.34
N TRP A 107 11.13 3.77 3.68
CA TRP A 107 10.61 5.04 4.18
C TRP A 107 9.25 5.36 3.56
N LYS A 108 8.36 5.96 4.35
CA LYS A 108 7.09 6.50 3.87
C LYS A 108 6.95 7.95 4.33
N LEU A 109 6.67 8.84 3.39
CA LEU A 109 6.36 10.23 3.65
C LEU A 109 4.85 10.45 3.54
N LEU A 110 4.29 11.17 4.51
CA LEU A 110 2.91 11.63 4.51
C LEU A 110 2.92 13.15 4.65
N THR A 111 2.14 13.85 3.83
CA THR A 111 1.89 15.30 3.97
C THR A 111 0.40 15.60 4.00
N GLY A 112 0.03 16.83 4.39
CA GLY A 112 -1.35 17.26 4.51
C GLY A 112 -2.09 16.54 5.62
N VAL A 113 -3.39 16.29 5.42
CA VAL A 113 -4.25 15.57 6.37
C VAL A 113 -4.35 14.11 5.93
N PRO A 114 -3.66 13.14 6.56
CA PRO A 114 -3.60 11.77 6.04
C PRO A 114 -4.91 10.96 6.22
N GLY A 115 -5.93 11.53 6.82
CA GLY A 115 -7.14 10.82 7.28
C GLY A 115 -7.03 10.36 8.74
N TYR A 116 -8.11 9.75 9.24
CA TYR A 116 -8.21 9.28 10.63
C TYR A 116 -7.10 8.27 10.97
N SER A 117 -6.38 8.54 12.06
CA SER A 117 -5.20 7.78 12.50
C SER A 117 -5.48 6.77 13.61
N ASP A 118 -6.74 6.63 14.02
CA ASP A 118 -7.12 5.71 15.07
C ASP A 118 -6.88 4.26 14.63
N TRP A 119 -6.36 3.45 15.53
CA TRP A 119 -6.19 2.02 15.31
C TRP A 119 -7.45 1.27 15.73
N VAL A 120 -8.03 0.50 14.80
CA VAL A 120 -9.14 -0.40 15.09
C VAL A 120 -8.57 -1.82 15.22
N PRO A 121 -8.70 -2.49 16.39
CA PRO A 121 -8.18 -3.84 16.55
C PRO A 121 -8.93 -4.83 15.65
N PRO A 122 -8.27 -5.92 15.19
CA PRO A 122 -8.94 -6.97 14.45
C PRO A 122 -10.12 -7.53 15.28
N GLN A 123 -11.22 -7.86 14.60
CA GLN A 123 -12.30 -8.59 15.25
C GLN A 123 -11.78 -9.96 15.68
N THR A 124 -11.53 -10.13 16.98
CA THR A 124 -11.28 -11.46 17.54
C THR A 124 -12.62 -12.15 17.67
N PHE A 125 -12.89 -13.15 16.83
CA PHE A 125 -13.94 -14.11 17.15
C PHE A 125 -13.50 -14.83 18.42
N SER A 126 -14.07 -14.45 19.56
CA SER A 126 -13.89 -15.21 20.78
C SER A 126 -14.39 -16.62 20.51
N SER A 127 -13.60 -17.64 20.87
CA SER A 127 -14.04 -19.04 20.86
C SER A 127 -15.14 -19.32 21.90
N GLN A 128 -15.72 -18.28 22.49
CA GLN A 128 -16.86 -18.40 23.38
C GLN A 128 -18.12 -18.54 22.54
N ARG A 129 -18.84 -19.64 22.79
CA ARG A 129 -20.19 -19.85 22.29
C ARG A 129 -20.99 -18.57 22.48
N LEU A 130 -21.63 -18.13 21.40
CA LEU A 130 -22.54 -16.98 21.33
C LEU A 130 -23.60 -17.05 22.45
N THR A 131 -23.29 -16.52 23.62
CA THR A 131 -24.29 -16.14 24.60
C THR A 131 -24.05 -14.69 24.96
N ASN A 132 -24.93 -13.87 24.39
CA ASN A 132 -25.13 -12.44 24.60
C ASN A 132 -24.29 -11.49 23.74
N ARG A 133 -24.97 -10.97 22.71
CA ARG A 133 -24.64 -9.75 21.98
C ARG A 133 -24.50 -8.60 22.97
N TYR A 134 -23.33 -7.95 23.01
CA TYR A 134 -23.20 -6.48 23.07
C TYR A 134 -21.82 -6.11 22.52
N HIS A 135 -21.80 -5.33 21.43
CA HIS A 135 -20.60 -4.71 20.87
C HIS A 135 -20.07 -3.67 21.86
N ASN A 136 -18.98 -3.97 22.58
CA ASN A 136 -18.26 -2.97 23.37
C ASN A 136 -16.82 -3.40 23.70
N GLU A 137 -16.07 -3.90 22.72
CA GLU A 137 -14.61 -4.05 22.87
C GLU A 137 -13.92 -2.72 22.50
N ARG A 138 -13.98 -1.74 23.40
CA ARG A 138 -13.03 -0.61 23.40
C ARG A 138 -11.90 -0.96 24.35
N ILE A 139 -10.75 -1.35 23.80
CA ILE A 139 -9.53 -1.50 24.59
C ILE A 139 -9.02 -0.10 24.95
N ARG A 140 -9.07 0.25 26.23
CA ARG A 140 -8.39 1.44 26.76
C ARG A 140 -6.98 1.04 27.18
N TRP A 141 -6.00 1.78 26.70
CA TRP A 141 -4.63 1.69 27.16
C TRP A 141 -4.40 2.83 28.16
N ASP A 142 -4.52 2.54 29.45
CA ASP A 142 -4.04 3.44 30.50
C ASP A 142 -2.51 3.22 30.65
N ARG A 143 -1.77 4.33 30.77
CA ARG A 143 -0.30 4.39 30.86
C ARG A 143 0.23 3.92 32.21
#